data_AF-A0A5N4AAU9-F1
#
_entry.id   AF-A0A5N4AAU9-F1
#
_cell.length_a   1.000
_cell.length_b   1.000
_cell.length_c   1.000
_cell.angle_alpha   90.00
_cell.angle_beta   90.00
_cell.angle_gamma   90.00
#
_symmetry.space_group_name_H-M   'P 1'
#
loop_
_entity.id
_entity.type
_entity.pdbx_description
1 polymer ?
#
loop_
_entity_poly.entity_id
_entity_poly.type
_entity_poly.pdbx_seq_one_letter_code
_entity_poly.pdbx_strand_id
1 'polypeptide(L)'
;MAQCMQIIHPEHAELLGNIANLPQQYLQQITTLLKDVRSEITNEQSTTTTKKQCVNNLLTRVDDISKSYMTRVITVDGNVKQRFIDTYTALGSALVKASQCEENHDVSCEVIQSCCTNVKNELYAQKSISSGSVSNFLVEFTTQFSKECDSILSSIRNLQADLNSCKAGVTERKKSRIEAVMLDKTLKSQASTSVMTSNLLVSCSILFAVIRAMY
;
A
#
# COMPACT_ATOMS: atom_id res chain seq x y z
N MET A 1 1.31 -5.63 -21.63
CA MET A 1 0.28 -5.21 -20.65
C MET A 1 0.25 -3.71 -20.48
N ALA A 2 1.42 -3.06 -20.38
CA ALA A 2 1.50 -1.62 -20.14
C ALA A 2 0.74 -0.75 -21.18
N GLN A 3 0.75 -1.11 -22.46
CA GLN A 3 0.08 -0.33 -23.51
C GLN A 3 -1.45 -0.40 -23.36
N CYS A 4 -2.01 -1.60 -23.17
CA CYS A 4 -3.45 -1.72 -22.96
C CYS A 4 -3.91 -1.00 -21.69
N MET A 5 -3.16 -1.04 -20.58
CA MET A 5 -3.55 -0.34 -19.36
C MET A 5 -3.61 1.18 -19.57
N GLN A 6 -2.66 1.74 -20.32
CA GLN A 6 -2.63 3.16 -20.66
C GLN A 6 -3.82 3.57 -21.52
N ILE A 7 -4.28 2.68 -22.42
CA ILE A 7 -5.45 2.93 -23.25
C ILE A 7 -6.74 2.83 -22.43
N ILE A 8 -6.86 1.77 -21.62
CA ILE A 8 -8.08 1.46 -20.85
C ILE A 8 -8.32 2.54 -19.79
N HIS A 9 -7.30 2.89 -19.02
CA HIS A 9 -7.46 3.85 -17.92
C HIS A 9 -6.17 4.65 -17.68
N PRO A 10 -5.95 5.73 -18.43
CA PRO A 10 -4.66 6.42 -18.49
C PRO A 10 -4.22 7.05 -17.16
N GLU A 11 -5.16 7.50 -16.33
CA GLU A 11 -4.87 8.18 -15.05
C GLU A 11 -4.22 7.24 -14.02
N HIS A 12 -4.54 5.94 -14.08
CA HIS A 12 -4.05 4.94 -13.13
C HIS A 12 -3.59 3.66 -13.83
N ALA A 13 -3.02 3.79 -15.03
CA ALA A 13 -2.58 2.66 -15.85
C ALA A 13 -1.60 1.74 -15.13
N GLU A 14 -0.66 2.32 -14.38
CA GLU A 14 0.30 1.57 -13.57
C GLU A 14 -0.38 0.76 -12.45
N LEU A 15 -1.27 1.41 -11.69
CA LEU A 15 -2.03 0.73 -10.64
C LEU A 15 -2.91 -0.37 -11.21
N LEU A 16 -3.58 -0.09 -12.33
CA LEU A 16 -4.43 -1.04 -13.03
C LEU A 16 -3.66 -2.29 -13.47
N GLY A 17 -2.44 -2.12 -14.00
CA GLY A 17 -1.56 -3.23 -14.35
C GLY A 17 -1.05 -4.03 -13.16
N ASN A 18 -1.03 -3.43 -11.96
CA ASN A 18 -0.41 -4.01 -10.77
C ASN A 18 -1.40 -4.57 -9.74
N ILE A 19 -2.71 -4.41 -9.90
CA ILE A 19 -3.73 -4.84 -8.92
C ILE A 19 -3.56 -6.30 -8.49
N ALA A 20 -3.31 -7.20 -9.46
CA ALA A 20 -3.17 -8.62 -9.19
C ALA A 20 -1.86 -8.96 -8.44
N ASN A 21 -0.80 -8.19 -8.70
CA ASN A 21 0.55 -8.48 -8.22
C ASN A 21 0.87 -7.83 -6.89
N LEU A 22 0.26 -6.67 -6.59
CA LEU A 22 0.57 -5.87 -5.40
C LEU A 22 0.45 -6.66 -4.09
N PRO A 23 -0.63 -7.43 -3.83
CA PRO A 23 -0.73 -8.22 -2.60
C PRO A 23 0.37 -9.27 -2.49
N GLN A 24 0.69 -9.94 -3.60
CA GLN A 24 1.70 -10.99 -3.64
C GLN A 24 3.11 -10.42 -3.41
N GLN A 25 3.43 -9.27 -4.00
CA GLN A 25 4.70 -8.57 -3.80
C GLN A 25 4.89 -8.22 -2.31
N TYR A 26 3.86 -7.69 -1.65
CA TYR A 26 3.92 -7.38 -0.22
C TYR A 26 4.06 -8.64 0.64
N LEU A 27 3.32 -9.71 0.33
CA LEU A 27 3.45 -10.98 1.04
C LEU A 27 4.88 -11.53 0.94
N GLN A 28 5.48 -11.50 -0.25
CA GLN A 28 6.86 -11.93 -0.46
C GLN A 28 7.85 -11.05 0.32
N GLN A 29 7.69 -9.73 0.27
CA GLN A 29 8.55 -8.80 1.00
C GLN A 29 8.50 -9.04 2.51
N ILE A 30 7.29 -9.13 3.08
CA ILE A 30 7.08 -9.36 4.52
C ILE A 30 7.65 -10.73 4.94
N THR A 31 7.40 -11.77 4.13
CA THR A 31 7.91 -13.12 4.39
C THR A 31 9.43 -13.13 4.49
N THR A 32 10.10 -12.53 3.51
CA THR A 32 11.57 -12.43 3.48
C THR A 32 12.09 -11.68 4.69
N LEU A 33 11.53 -10.51 5.00
CA LEU A 33 11.96 -9.71 6.14
C LEU A 33 11.77 -10.43 7.48
N LEU A 34 10.65 -11.13 7.68
CA LEU A 34 10.43 -11.91 8.89
C LEU A 34 11.42 -13.07 9.02
N LYS A 35 11.74 -13.75 7.93
CA LYS A 35 12.75 -14.81 7.90
C LYS A 35 14.13 -14.28 8.26
N ASP A 36 14.51 -13.14 7.69
CA ASP A 36 15.81 -12.51 7.95
C ASP A 36 15.92 -12.08 9.41
N VAL A 37 14.91 -11.39 9.94
CA VAL A 37 14.87 -10.97 11.35
C VAL A 37 14.90 -12.17 12.29
N ARG A 38 14.16 -13.25 11.99
CA ARG A 38 14.21 -14.48 12.79
C ARG A 38 15.61 -15.09 12.81
N SER A 39 16.27 -15.14 11.65
CA SER A 39 17.63 -15.65 11.51
C SER A 39 18.60 -14.82 12.36
N GLU A 40 18.52 -13.49 12.28
CA GLU A 40 19.35 -12.59 13.08
C GLU A 40 19.14 -12.77 14.59
N ILE A 41 17.90 -12.92 15.06
CA ILE A 41 17.60 -13.17 16.47
C ILE A 41 18.14 -14.53 16.91
N THR A 42 18.00 -15.57 16.07
CA THR A 42 18.45 -16.93 16.39
C THR A 42 19.96 -17.04 16.45
N ASN A 43 20.66 -16.30 15.60
CA ASN A 43 22.12 -16.26 15.56
C ASN A 43 22.74 -15.41 16.67
N GLU A 44 21.92 -14.70 17.47
CA GLU A 44 22.40 -13.89 18.58
C GLU A 44 22.87 -14.78 19.75
N GLN A 45 24.19 -14.82 19.97
CA GLN A 45 24.77 -15.54 21.08
C GLN A 45 24.56 -14.79 22.40
N SER A 46 23.61 -15.28 23.20
CA SER A 46 23.29 -14.67 24.50
C SER A 46 24.06 -15.31 25.65
N THR A 47 25.03 -14.56 26.20
CA THR A 47 25.87 -15.00 27.32
C THR A 47 25.28 -14.71 28.70
N THR A 48 24.28 -13.83 28.81
CA THR A 48 23.63 -13.46 30.08
C THR A 48 22.15 -13.83 30.11
N THR A 49 21.61 -14.10 31.30
CA THR A 49 20.18 -14.42 31.49
C THR A 49 19.25 -13.33 30.96
N THR A 50 19.60 -12.06 31.18
CA THR A 50 18.84 -10.90 30.69
C THR A 50 18.81 -10.85 29.17
N LYS A 51 19.95 -11.09 28.49
CA LYS A 51 19.99 -11.15 27.02
C LYS A 51 19.17 -12.32 26.48
N LYS A 52 19.24 -13.50 27.13
CA LYS A 52 18.42 -14.66 26.78
C LYS A 52 16.91 -14.36 26.86
N GLN A 53 16.47 -13.70 27.94
CA GLN A 53 15.08 -13.26 28.08
C GLN A 53 14.68 -12.26 26.99
N CYS A 54 15.55 -11.30 26.68
CA CYS A 54 15.35 -10.33 25.60
C CYS A 54 15.15 -11.03 24.24
N VAL A 55 16.05 -11.95 23.89
CA VAL A 55 15.98 -12.75 22.65
C VAL A 55 14.72 -13.61 22.60
N ASN A 56 14.35 -14.28 23.69
CA ASN A 56 13.11 -15.07 23.75
C ASN A 56 11.87 -14.21 23.51
N ASN A 57 11.80 -13.02 24.11
CA ASN A 57 10.70 -12.08 23.88
C ASN A 57 10.63 -11.62 22.42
N LEU A 58 11.78 -11.42 21.77
CA LEU A 58 11.82 -11.07 20.34
C LEU A 58 11.33 -12.22 19.46
N LEU A 59 11.72 -13.47 19.77
CA LEU A 59 11.23 -14.66 19.05
C LEU A 59 9.71 -14.80 19.14
N THR A 60 9.13 -14.62 20.33
CA THR A 60 7.67 -14.63 20.50
C THR A 60 6.98 -13.57 19.64
N ARG A 61 7.50 -12.35 19.62
CA ARG A 61 6.92 -11.27 18.80
C ARG A 61 7.06 -11.54 17.30
N VAL A 62 8.18 -12.11 16.84
CA VAL A 62 8.32 -12.56 15.44
C VAL A 62 7.28 -13.61 15.10
N ASP A 63 7.05 -14.59 15.98
CA ASP A 63 6.04 -15.63 15.79
C ASP A 63 4.62 -15.02 15.71
N ASP A 64 4.30 -14.04 16.56
CA ASP A 64 2.99 -13.38 16.56
C ASP A 64 2.72 -12.60 15.27
N ILE A 65 3.74 -11.89 14.74
CA ILE A 65 3.61 -11.24 13.43
C ILE A 65 3.47 -12.30 12.33
N SER A 66 4.30 -13.35 12.36
CA SER A 66 4.31 -14.43 11.36
C SER A 66 2.97 -15.15 11.25
N LYS A 67 2.25 -15.32 12.38
CA LYS A 67 0.93 -15.94 12.41
C LYS A 67 -0.19 -15.08 11.81
N SER A 68 -0.03 -13.76 11.79
CA SER A 68 -1.14 -12.83 11.53
C SER A 68 -1.02 -12.02 10.26
N TYR A 69 0.20 -11.77 9.74
CA TYR A 69 0.39 -10.83 8.62
C TYR A 69 -0.35 -11.27 7.34
N MET A 70 -0.32 -12.57 7.00
CA MET A 70 -1.02 -13.08 5.80
C MET A 70 -2.52 -12.83 5.90
N THR A 71 -3.12 -13.18 7.04
CA THR A 71 -4.56 -12.97 7.30
C THR A 71 -4.92 -11.49 7.20
N ARG A 72 -4.08 -10.59 7.74
CA ARG A 72 -4.28 -9.14 7.66
C ARG A 72 -4.29 -8.64 6.21
N VAL A 73 -3.30 -9.04 5.42
CA VAL A 73 -3.20 -8.67 3.99
C VAL A 73 -4.39 -9.23 3.18
N ILE A 74 -4.74 -10.50 3.37
CA ILE A 74 -5.88 -11.14 2.68
C ILE A 74 -7.20 -10.49 3.09
N THR A 75 -7.35 -10.10 4.36
CA THR A 75 -8.57 -9.45 4.86
C THR A 75 -8.76 -8.08 4.22
N VAL A 76 -7.69 -7.27 4.12
CA VAL A 76 -7.75 -5.98 3.44
C VAL A 76 -8.08 -6.15 1.96
N ASP A 77 -7.46 -7.13 1.29
CA ASP A 77 -7.76 -7.51 -0.10
C ASP A 77 -9.25 -7.77 -0.32
N GLY A 78 -9.79 -8.73 0.45
CA GLY A 78 -11.19 -9.13 0.36
C GLY A 78 -12.14 -7.99 0.67
N ASN A 79 -11.84 -7.18 1.70
CA ASN A 79 -12.70 -6.07 2.11
C ASN A 79 -12.81 -4.99 1.03
N VAL A 80 -11.71 -4.61 0.37
CA VAL A 80 -11.77 -3.62 -0.71
C VAL A 80 -12.49 -4.20 -1.93
N LYS A 81 -12.12 -5.41 -2.35
CA LYS A 81 -12.75 -6.08 -3.50
C LYS A 81 -14.25 -6.26 -3.32
N GLN A 82 -14.69 -6.62 -2.11
CA GLN A 82 -16.11 -6.79 -1.81
C GLN A 82 -16.90 -5.47 -1.87
N ARG A 83 -16.31 -4.34 -1.43
CA ARG A 83 -16.94 -3.02 -1.54
C ARG A 83 -17.11 -2.56 -2.98
N PHE A 84 -16.18 -2.96 -3.85
CA PHE A 84 -16.15 -2.58 -5.27
C PHE A 84 -16.44 -3.78 -6.18
N ILE A 85 -17.27 -4.73 -5.75
CA ILE A 85 -17.40 -6.04 -6.42
C ILE A 85 -17.75 -5.93 -7.91
N ASP A 86 -18.64 -5.02 -8.30
CA ASP A 86 -19.01 -4.82 -9.70
C ASP A 86 -17.81 -4.29 -10.52
N THR A 87 -17.10 -3.29 -9.98
CA THR A 87 -15.92 -2.70 -10.63
C THR A 87 -14.78 -3.71 -10.71
N TYR A 88 -14.51 -4.43 -9.61
CA TYR A 88 -13.48 -5.46 -9.57
C TYR A 88 -13.76 -6.59 -10.57
N THR A 89 -15.00 -7.06 -10.66
CA THR A 89 -15.40 -8.12 -11.60
C THR A 89 -15.27 -7.68 -13.06
N ALA A 90 -15.76 -6.47 -13.36
CA ALA A 90 -15.67 -5.89 -14.70
C ALA A 90 -14.21 -5.68 -15.12
N LEU A 91 -13.38 -5.14 -14.22
CA LEU A 91 -11.94 -4.97 -14.45
C LEU A 91 -11.24 -6.33 -14.63
N GLY A 92 -11.56 -7.34 -13.82
CA GLY A 92 -10.99 -8.68 -13.98
C GLY A 92 -11.21 -9.24 -15.39
N SER A 93 -12.44 -9.10 -15.91
CA SER A 93 -12.75 -9.52 -17.29
C SER A 93 -12.03 -8.67 -18.35
N ALA A 94 -11.94 -7.35 -18.14
CA ALA A 94 -11.22 -6.45 -19.04
C ALA A 94 -9.71 -6.73 -19.06
N LEU A 95 -9.11 -7.03 -17.91
CA LEU A 95 -7.68 -7.35 -17.80
C LEU A 95 -7.32 -8.65 -18.52
N VAL A 96 -8.16 -9.68 -18.45
CA VAL A 96 -7.98 -10.93 -19.21
C VAL A 96 -8.05 -10.68 -20.72
N LYS A 97 -9.02 -9.87 -21.19
CA LYS A 97 -9.10 -9.52 -22.61
C LYS A 97 -7.91 -8.66 -23.06
N ALA A 98 -7.46 -7.74 -22.20
CA ALA A 98 -6.31 -6.90 -22.46
C ALA A 98 -5.01 -7.70 -22.60
N SER A 99 -4.81 -8.74 -21.77
CA SER A 99 -3.63 -9.61 -21.91
C SER A 99 -3.65 -10.37 -23.23
N GLN A 100 -4.82 -10.88 -23.63
CA GLN A 100 -5.00 -11.56 -24.93
C GLN A 100 -4.71 -10.65 -26.13
N CYS A 101 -4.95 -9.34 -26.02
CA CYS A 101 -4.57 -8.38 -27.07
C CYS A 101 -3.06 -8.33 -27.34
N GLU A 102 -2.23 -8.70 -26.36
CA GLU A 102 -0.76 -8.58 -26.42
C GLU A 102 -0.03 -9.93 -26.36
N GLU A 103 -0.75 -11.06 -26.29
CA GLU A 103 -0.18 -12.41 -26.26
C GLU A 103 0.44 -12.83 -27.60
N ASN A 104 0.00 -12.25 -28.72
CA ASN A 104 0.62 -12.48 -30.03
C ASN A 104 1.73 -11.45 -30.29
N HIS A 105 2.96 -11.90 -30.48
CA HIS A 105 4.11 -11.00 -30.72
C HIS A 105 4.26 -10.55 -32.18
N ASP A 106 3.48 -11.13 -33.10
CA ASP A 106 3.52 -10.83 -34.54
C ASP A 106 2.48 -9.80 -35.01
N VAL A 107 1.68 -9.25 -34.09
CA VAL A 107 0.67 -8.22 -34.42
C VAL A 107 1.25 -6.81 -34.33
N SER A 108 0.84 -5.94 -35.26
CA SER A 108 1.29 -4.55 -35.29
C SER A 108 0.73 -3.74 -34.10
N CYS A 109 1.39 -2.62 -33.77
CA CYS A 109 0.95 -1.74 -32.70
C CYS A 109 -0.48 -1.20 -32.93
N GLU A 110 -0.90 -0.99 -34.18
CA GLU A 110 -2.24 -0.54 -34.52
C GLU A 110 -3.31 -1.59 -34.18
N VAL A 111 -3.00 -2.87 -34.40
CA VAL A 111 -3.89 -3.99 -34.05
C VAL A 111 -4.06 -4.08 -32.54
N ILE A 112 -2.95 -4.00 -31.79
CA ILE A 112 -2.97 -3.97 -30.32
C ILE A 112 -3.80 -2.78 -29.83
N GLN A 113 -3.54 -1.58 -30.36
CA GLN A 113 -4.26 -0.37 -29.96
C GLN A 113 -5.77 -0.46 -30.23
N SER A 114 -6.18 -1.00 -31.38
CA SER A 114 -7.58 -1.24 -31.69
C SER A 114 -8.21 -2.25 -30.72
N CYS A 115 -7.50 -3.34 -30.41
CA CYS A 115 -7.95 -4.35 -29.45
C CYS A 115 -8.16 -3.75 -28.06
N CYS A 116 -7.15 -3.07 -27.50
CA CYS A 116 -7.25 -2.44 -26.18
C CYS A 116 -8.36 -1.36 -26.13
N THR A 117 -8.58 -0.64 -27.23
CA THR A 117 -9.65 0.36 -27.33
C THR A 117 -11.03 -0.30 -27.28
N ASN A 118 -11.20 -1.45 -27.93
CA ASN A 118 -12.44 -2.22 -27.84
C ASN A 118 -12.68 -2.71 -26.41
N VAL A 119 -11.65 -3.24 -25.74
CA VAL A 119 -11.73 -3.65 -24.32
C VAL A 119 -12.17 -2.47 -23.43
N LYS A 120 -11.59 -1.28 -23.63
CA LYS A 120 -11.98 -0.07 -22.93
C LYS A 120 -13.47 0.26 -23.13
N ASN A 121 -13.91 0.25 -24.39
CA ASN A 121 -15.28 0.60 -24.74
C ASN A 121 -16.28 -0.40 -24.13
N GLU A 122 -15.97 -1.70 -24.16
CA GLU A 122 -16.78 -2.73 -23.51
C GLU A 122 -16.82 -2.58 -21.99
N LEU A 123 -15.70 -2.24 -21.35
CA LEU A 123 -15.64 -1.99 -19.91
C LEU A 123 -16.58 -0.85 -19.50
N TYR A 124 -16.50 0.29 -20.19
CA TYR A 124 -17.28 1.48 -19.84
C TYR A 124 -18.68 1.53 -20.44
N ALA A 125 -19.06 0.57 -21.29
CA ALA A 125 -20.44 0.37 -21.72
C ALA A 125 -21.29 -0.29 -20.62
N GLN A 126 -20.68 -0.89 -19.59
CA GLN A 126 -21.40 -1.51 -18.48
C GLN A 126 -22.03 -0.43 -17.59
N LYS A 127 -23.34 -0.56 -17.32
CA LYS A 127 -24.15 0.47 -16.65
C LYS A 127 -23.61 0.92 -15.27
N SER A 128 -22.94 0.05 -14.53
CA SER A 128 -22.38 0.34 -13.19
C SER A 128 -20.93 0.83 -13.23
N ILE A 129 -20.28 0.88 -14.40
CA ILE A 129 -18.86 1.17 -14.54
C ILE A 129 -18.65 2.55 -15.15
N SER A 130 -17.91 3.39 -14.44
CA SER A 130 -17.50 4.70 -14.90
C SER A 130 -15.99 4.88 -14.67
N SER A 131 -15.37 5.87 -15.32
CA SER A 131 -13.99 6.21 -15.03
C SER A 131 -13.80 6.49 -13.53
N GLY A 132 -14.74 7.22 -12.91
CA GLY A 132 -14.70 7.53 -11.49
C GLY A 132 -14.81 6.30 -10.57
N SER A 133 -15.65 5.31 -10.91
CA SER A 133 -15.74 4.09 -10.10
C SER A 133 -14.46 3.25 -10.18
N VAL A 134 -13.84 3.20 -11.35
CA VAL A 134 -12.52 2.56 -11.55
C VAL A 134 -11.44 3.30 -10.74
N SER A 135 -11.33 4.62 -10.86
CA SER A 135 -10.34 5.41 -10.10
C SER A 135 -10.52 5.24 -8.60
N ASN A 136 -11.75 5.35 -8.11
CA ASN A 136 -12.06 5.18 -6.68
C ASN A 136 -11.64 3.80 -6.17
N PHE A 137 -11.90 2.74 -6.94
CA PHE A 137 -11.44 1.39 -6.59
C PHE A 137 -9.91 1.31 -6.53
N LEU A 138 -9.20 1.78 -7.56
CA LEU A 138 -7.74 1.69 -7.63
C LEU A 138 -7.04 2.46 -6.50
N VAL A 139 -7.54 3.66 -6.20
CA VAL A 139 -7.02 4.50 -5.12
C VAL A 139 -7.30 3.88 -3.76
N GLU A 140 -8.53 3.42 -3.51
CA GLU A 140 -8.89 2.79 -2.24
C GLU A 140 -8.10 1.49 -2.03
N PHE A 141 -7.99 0.66 -3.07
CA PHE A 141 -7.20 -0.57 -3.05
C PHE A 141 -5.76 -0.28 -2.63
N THR A 142 -5.08 0.60 -3.36
CA THR A 142 -3.69 0.93 -3.07
C THR A 142 -3.52 1.57 -1.68
N THR A 143 -4.44 2.44 -1.27
CA THR A 143 -4.38 3.13 0.03
C THR A 143 -4.53 2.15 1.19
N GLN A 144 -5.56 1.30 1.17
CA GLN A 144 -5.82 0.36 2.25
C GLN A 144 -4.70 -0.69 2.36
N PHE A 145 -4.21 -1.19 1.22
CA PHE A 145 -3.09 -2.12 1.20
C PHE A 145 -1.81 -1.50 1.73
N SER A 146 -1.44 -0.31 1.25
CA SER A 146 -0.20 0.36 1.67
C SER A 146 -0.23 0.65 3.17
N LYS A 147 -1.36 1.12 3.69
CA LYS A 147 -1.56 1.35 5.13
C LYS A 147 -1.33 0.07 5.97
N GLU A 148 -1.91 -1.05 5.54
CA GLU A 148 -1.76 -2.31 6.27
C GLU A 148 -0.34 -2.85 6.20
N CYS A 149 0.27 -2.78 5.02
CA CYS A 149 1.66 -3.22 4.79
C CYS A 149 2.64 -2.35 5.59
N ASP A 150 2.47 -1.03 5.60
CA ASP A 150 3.30 -0.12 6.40
C ASP A 150 3.21 -0.41 7.90
N SER A 151 2.02 -0.77 8.39
CA SER A 151 1.82 -1.19 9.78
C SER A 151 2.61 -2.48 10.11
N ILE A 152 2.57 -3.47 9.22
CA ILE A 152 3.34 -4.73 9.38
C ILE A 152 4.84 -4.47 9.30
N LEU A 153 5.29 -3.72 8.28
CA LEU A 153 6.69 -3.38 8.07
C LEU A 153 7.24 -2.55 9.24
N SER A 154 6.46 -1.62 9.79
CA SER A 154 6.81 -0.88 11.01
C SER A 154 7.00 -1.81 12.21
N SER A 155 6.14 -2.81 12.37
CA SER A 155 6.27 -3.81 13.43
C SER A 155 7.57 -4.61 13.31
N ILE A 156 7.98 -4.95 12.09
CA ILE A 156 9.26 -5.63 11.80
C ILE A 156 10.46 -4.71 12.06
N ARG A 157 10.42 -3.45 11.62
CA ARG A 157 11.48 -2.46 11.90
C ARG A 157 11.67 -2.24 13.41
N ASN A 158 10.57 -2.21 14.16
CA ASN A 158 10.62 -2.12 15.62
C ASN A 158 11.32 -3.35 16.24
N LEU A 159 11.06 -4.57 15.72
CA LEU A 159 11.78 -5.77 16.16
C LEU A 159 13.28 -5.68 15.89
N GLN A 160 13.69 -5.19 14.74
CA GLN A 160 15.11 -4.97 14.42
C GLN A 160 15.76 -3.95 15.37
N ALA A 161 15.07 -2.85 15.67
CA ALA A 161 15.53 -1.85 16.62
C ALA A 161 15.66 -2.40 18.05
N ASP A 162 14.73 -3.28 18.45
CA ASP A 162 14.75 -3.93 19.76
C ASP A 162 15.85 -5.01 19.84
N LEU A 163 16.11 -5.75 18.75
CA LEU A 163 17.25 -6.66 18.64
C LEU A 163 18.58 -5.94 18.85
N ASN A 164 18.77 -4.80 18.18
CA ASN A 164 19.96 -3.97 18.37
C ASN A 164 20.10 -3.48 19.81
N SER A 165 18.96 -3.20 20.48
CA SER A 165 18.95 -2.81 21.90
C SER A 165 19.33 -3.99 22.81
N CYS A 166 18.82 -5.20 22.54
CA CYS A 166 19.22 -6.43 23.25
C CYS A 166 20.73 -6.70 23.11
N LYS A 167 21.27 -6.57 21.88
CA LYS A 167 22.70 -6.73 21.56
C LYS A 167 23.57 -5.80 22.41
N ALA A 168 23.20 -4.52 22.42
CA ALA A 168 23.88 -3.47 23.17
C ALA A 168 23.74 -3.58 24.69
N GLY A 169 22.92 -4.52 25.21
CA GLY A 169 22.66 -4.64 26.64
C GLY A 169 21.88 -3.47 27.23
N VAL A 170 21.19 -2.70 26.39
CA VAL A 170 20.36 -1.57 26.81
C VAL A 170 19.01 -2.13 27.25
N THR A 171 18.91 -2.55 28.51
CA THR A 171 17.62 -2.85 29.13
C THR A 171 16.85 -1.56 29.37
N GLU A 172 15.69 -1.48 28.73
CA GLU A 172 14.67 -0.43 28.85
C GLU A 172 15.07 0.99 28.44
N ARG A 173 14.71 1.29 27.19
CA ARG A 173 14.42 2.65 26.73
C ARG A 173 13.34 3.30 27.63
N LYS A 174 13.77 4.09 28.61
CA LYS A 174 13.11 5.38 28.93
C LYS A 174 13.00 6.30 27.70
N LYS A 175 13.61 5.93 26.57
CA LYS A 175 13.65 6.63 25.28
C LYS A 175 12.39 6.42 24.39
N SER A 176 11.65 5.30 24.55
CA SER A 176 10.49 4.99 23.69
C SER A 176 9.30 5.93 23.94
N ARG A 177 9.06 6.32 25.20
CA ARG A 177 7.97 7.25 25.53
C ARG A 177 8.25 8.68 25.05
N ILE A 178 9.52 9.09 25.00
CA ILE A 178 9.89 10.46 24.57
C ILE A 178 9.86 10.55 23.03
N GLU A 179 10.34 9.54 22.31
CA GLU A 179 10.28 9.54 20.83
C GLU A 179 8.87 9.31 20.30
N ALA A 180 8.05 8.45 20.93
CA ALA A 180 6.64 8.30 20.56
C ALA A 180 5.81 9.56 20.89
N VAL A 181 6.09 10.24 22.02
CA VAL A 181 5.46 11.53 22.35
C VAL A 181 5.93 12.65 21.43
N MET A 182 7.19 12.63 20.97
CA MET A 182 7.68 13.61 19.99
C MET A 182 7.16 13.33 18.58
N LEU A 183 7.02 12.06 18.17
CA LEU A 183 6.40 11.70 16.89
C LEU A 183 4.90 12.02 16.87
N ASP A 184 4.16 11.75 17.97
CA ASP A 184 2.75 12.13 18.13
C ASP A 184 2.56 13.65 18.15
N LYS A 185 3.47 14.41 18.80
CA LYS A 185 3.47 15.87 18.74
C LYS A 185 3.81 16.40 17.35
N THR A 186 4.73 15.76 16.63
CA THR A 186 5.13 16.19 15.27
C THR A 186 4.01 15.91 14.28
N LEU A 187 3.36 14.74 14.36
CA LEU A 187 2.19 14.35 13.55
C LEU A 187 0.96 15.21 13.87
N LYS A 188 0.70 15.53 15.14
CA LYS A 188 -0.35 16.49 15.52
C LYS A 188 -0.04 17.92 15.07
N SER A 189 1.22 18.34 15.11
CA SER A 189 1.60 19.66 14.58
C SER A 189 1.46 19.71 13.06
N GLN A 190 1.82 18.64 12.35
CA GLN A 190 1.65 18.51 10.91
C GLN A 190 0.18 18.46 10.47
N ALA A 191 -0.65 17.73 11.22
CA ALA A 191 -2.10 17.73 11.04
C ALA A 191 -2.74 19.11 11.36
N SER A 192 -2.18 19.86 12.30
CA SER A 192 -2.64 21.22 12.62
C SER A 192 -2.19 22.23 11.56
N THR A 193 -0.98 22.09 11.00
CA THR A 193 -0.53 22.90 9.86
C THR A 193 -1.24 22.54 8.56
N SER A 194 -1.64 21.28 8.33
CA SER A 194 -2.40 20.91 7.12
C SER A 194 -3.83 21.46 7.15
N VAL A 195 -4.44 21.57 8.33
CA VAL A 195 -5.73 22.25 8.53
C VAL A 195 -5.58 23.78 8.36
N MET A 196 -4.48 24.39 8.81
CA MET A 196 -4.20 25.81 8.54
C MET A 196 -3.91 26.10 7.06
N THR A 197 -3.19 25.24 6.33
CA THR A 197 -2.93 25.44 4.89
C THR A 197 -4.16 25.18 4.03
N SER A 198 -5.04 24.27 4.45
CA SER A 198 -6.31 24.01 3.76
C SER A 198 -7.27 25.20 3.93
N ASN A 199 -7.34 25.82 5.12
CA ASN A 199 -8.13 27.03 5.32
C ASN A 199 -7.53 28.27 4.64
N LEU A 200 -6.20 28.37 4.53
CA LEU A 200 -5.56 29.46 3.77
C LEU A 200 -5.82 29.33 2.26
N LEU A 201 -5.76 28.12 1.69
CA LEU A 201 -6.02 27.89 0.27
C LEU A 201 -7.49 28.13 -0.11
N VAL A 202 -8.44 27.79 0.78
CA VAL A 202 -9.86 28.12 0.59
C VAL A 202 -10.07 29.64 0.67
N SER A 203 -9.35 30.36 1.53
CA SER A 203 -9.45 31.84 1.62
C SER A 203 -8.79 32.59 0.45
N CYS A 204 -7.69 32.07 -0.13
CA CYS A 204 -7.09 32.63 -1.34
C CYS A 204 -7.95 32.40 -2.59
N SER A 205 -8.69 31.29 -2.66
CA SER A 205 -9.56 30.97 -3.80
C SER A 205 -10.77 31.92 -3.89
N ILE A 206 -11.25 32.44 -2.75
CA ILE A 206 -12.37 33.39 -2.69
C ILE A 206 -11.90 34.80 -3.09
N LEU A 207 -10.68 35.21 -2.73
CA LEU A 207 -10.15 36.52 -3.15
C LEU A 207 -9.92 36.62 -4.67
N PHE A 208 -9.46 35.55 -5.32
CA PHE A 208 -9.26 35.55 -6.77
C PHE A 208 -10.58 35.53 -7.56
N ALA A 209 -11.65 34.94 -7.03
CA ALA A 209 -12.97 34.98 -7.65
C ALA A 209 -13.63 36.37 -7.59
N VAL A 210 -13.38 37.14 -6.51
CA VAL A 210 -13.94 38.49 -6.34
C VAL A 210 -13.22 39.52 -7.23
N ILE A 211 -11.89 39.41 -7.41
CA ILE A 211 -11.13 40.34 -8.26
C ILE A 211 -11.46 40.13 -9.75
N ARG A 212 -11.80 38.91 -10.17
CA ARG A 212 -12.16 38.60 -11.57
C ARG A 212 -13.61 38.98 -11.94
N ALA A 213 -14.43 39.35 -10.97
CA ALA A 213 -15.80 39.85 -11.17
C ALA A 213 -15.89 41.38 -11.18
N MET A 214 -14.77 42.08 -10.90
CA MET A 214 -14.69 43.55 -10.84
C MET A 214 -13.91 44.19 -12.01
N TYR A 215 -13.51 43.40 -13.01
CA TYR A 215 -12.95 43.86 -14.29
C TYR A 215 -13.64 43.18 -15.47
#